data_AF-A0A1S9RZI9-F1
#
_entry.id   AF-A0A1S9RZI9-F1
#
_cell.length_a   1.000
_cell.length_b   1.000
_cell.length_c   1.000
_cell.angle_alpha   90.00
_cell.angle_beta   90.00
_cell.angle_gamma   90.00
#
_symmetry.space_group_name_H-M   'P 1'
#
loop_
_entity.id
_entity.type
_entity.pdbx_description
1 polymer ?
#
loop_
_entity_poly.entity_id
_entity_poly.type
_entity_poly.pdbx_seq_one_letter_code
_entity_poly.pdbx_strand_id
1 'polypeptide(L)'
;MADSSETRPVARATKPVSEALLNEKWDRAISSMIIKSSLGLSFGVVFSVLLFKRRAWPAWVGLGFGAGRAWEEADVEPERRQWKWLNYIAFWIADSLNINTWMISSSMIVSGLSWWQSWLCVWIGYFIAAGFVCLTGRIGAVYHISFPVTVRASFGIWGSFWPVINRVVMAIIWYGVQSYIGGECVTLMIEAIWPSYKNLHNGLSASAGVDTKNFLSFFLFWLLSLPALWFPVHKVRHLFTVKAIYSPIAAIAFFAWAISRAHGIGPIVHQGSTVHGSTLAWVFVKGVMSCIGNFAALIMNDPDFSRFARKPKDALWSQLLTIPIGFGITSFIGIIVSSSSSVIYKGDPVWNPLDLLGMFLEGASSGQRFGIFIIATGFALAQLGTNISANSVSAGTDLTALMPRYLNIRRGSYICAAIGLAMCPWNLVVTSNQFTTYLSAYSLFLSAIAGVMICDYYIVRKGYLDIKALYSGRKTDPYYYTLGFSWRAYAAYFAGILINIVGFAGAVGRDVPVGAQYIYNINYFTGVLVSGGTYWILTRIFPIPATSDRWNEVDIDDIEEYGVAYGQPVSDEENTGYDRRSITDSLPPDEQKKGINTATKRV
;
A
#
# COMPACT_ATOMS: atom_id res chain seq x y z
N MET A 1 -69.46 -2.30 6.68
CA MET A 1 -69.04 -3.65 6.28
C MET A 1 -67.71 -3.52 5.57
N ALA A 2 -66.70 -4.22 6.07
CA ALA A 2 -65.38 -4.27 5.46
C ALA A 2 -65.42 -5.04 4.14
N ASP A 3 -64.65 -4.61 3.14
CA ASP A 3 -63.91 -5.55 2.31
C ASP A 3 -62.63 -4.92 1.73
N SER A 4 -61.66 -5.82 1.59
CA SER A 4 -60.25 -5.75 1.23
C SER A 4 -59.88 -4.96 -0.04
N SER A 5 -58.71 -4.31 -0.02
CA SER A 5 -57.95 -4.02 -1.25
C SER A 5 -56.45 -4.28 -1.05
N GLU A 6 -55.92 -5.09 -1.95
CA GLU A 6 -54.57 -5.63 -1.99
C GLU A 6 -53.49 -4.54 -2.12
N THR A 7 -52.39 -4.68 -1.37
CA THR A 7 -51.17 -3.89 -1.57
C THR A 7 -50.33 -4.54 -2.68
N ARG A 8 -50.32 -3.94 -3.87
CA ARG A 8 -49.34 -4.28 -4.93
C ARG A 8 -47.98 -3.63 -4.62
N PRO A 9 -46.85 -4.31 -4.84
CA PRO A 9 -45.54 -3.68 -4.73
C PRO A 9 -45.34 -2.69 -5.88
N VAL A 10 -45.02 -1.43 -5.54
CA VAL A 10 -44.63 -0.40 -6.51
C VAL A 10 -43.30 -0.83 -7.14
N ALA A 11 -43.33 -1.13 -8.45
CA ALA A 11 -42.13 -1.40 -9.23
C ALA A 11 -41.21 -0.17 -9.21
N ARG A 12 -39.97 -0.36 -8.77
CA ARG A 12 -38.92 0.68 -8.79
C ARG A 12 -38.56 0.95 -10.24
N ALA A 13 -39.09 2.03 -10.82
CA ALA A 13 -38.74 2.45 -12.16
C ALA A 13 -37.24 2.82 -12.19
N THR A 14 -36.42 1.97 -12.80
CA THR A 14 -35.10 2.35 -13.32
C THR A 14 -35.33 3.37 -14.42
N LYS A 15 -35.22 4.67 -14.09
CA LYS A 15 -35.10 5.70 -15.12
C LYS A 15 -33.82 5.41 -15.91
N PRO A 16 -33.86 5.31 -17.25
CA PRO A 16 -32.64 5.42 -18.03
C PRO A 16 -32.05 6.81 -17.76
N VAL A 17 -30.74 6.86 -17.48
CA VAL A 17 -30.00 8.12 -17.40
C VAL A 17 -30.26 8.83 -18.71
N SER A 18 -30.96 9.97 -18.67
CA SER A 18 -31.24 10.71 -19.90
C SER A 18 -29.91 11.08 -20.53
N GLU A 19 -29.80 10.90 -21.85
CA GLU A 19 -28.61 11.31 -22.61
C GLU A 19 -28.25 12.78 -22.35
N ALA A 20 -29.22 13.60 -21.93
CA ALA A 20 -29.01 14.96 -21.46
C ALA A 20 -28.09 15.07 -20.22
N LEU A 21 -28.19 14.16 -19.24
CA LEU A 21 -27.32 14.15 -18.05
C LEU A 21 -25.91 13.62 -18.35
N LEU A 22 -25.79 12.68 -19.29
CA LEU A 22 -24.49 12.23 -19.80
C LEU A 22 -23.84 13.34 -20.63
N ASN A 23 -24.61 14.00 -21.49
CA ASN A 23 -24.16 15.11 -22.32
C ASN A 23 -23.80 16.33 -21.48
N GLU A 24 -24.53 16.64 -20.40
CA GLU A 24 -24.17 17.77 -19.51
C GLU A 24 -22.85 17.52 -18.76
N LYS A 25 -22.57 16.25 -18.39
CA LYS A 25 -21.30 15.86 -17.75
C LYS A 25 -20.13 15.84 -18.75
N TRP A 26 -20.35 15.30 -19.95
CA TRP A 26 -19.38 15.37 -21.04
C TRP A 26 -19.15 16.81 -21.47
N ASP A 27 -20.19 17.63 -21.55
CA ASP A 27 -20.10 19.05 -21.86
C ASP A 27 -19.36 19.81 -20.78
N ARG A 28 -19.52 19.49 -19.49
CA ARG A 28 -18.72 20.15 -18.42
C ARG A 28 -17.25 19.71 -18.44
N ALA A 29 -16.96 18.44 -18.70
CA ALA A 29 -15.59 17.93 -18.78
C ALA A 29 -14.88 18.44 -20.04
N ILE A 30 -15.56 18.41 -21.18
CA ILE A 30 -15.09 18.92 -22.47
C ILE A 30 -15.02 20.44 -22.42
N SER A 31 -15.98 21.15 -21.84
CA SER A 31 -15.96 22.61 -21.66
C SER A 31 -14.84 23.02 -20.71
N SER A 32 -14.64 22.34 -19.57
CA SER A 32 -13.51 22.61 -18.67
C SER A 32 -12.17 22.30 -19.33
N MET A 33 -12.08 21.21 -20.09
CA MET A 33 -10.89 20.87 -20.87
C MET A 33 -10.63 21.91 -21.96
N ILE A 34 -11.64 22.34 -22.71
CA ILE A 34 -11.54 23.34 -23.78
C ILE A 34 -11.18 24.69 -23.18
N ILE A 35 -11.87 25.17 -22.14
CA ILE A 35 -11.63 26.47 -21.51
C ILE A 35 -10.23 26.50 -20.89
N LYS A 36 -9.87 25.51 -20.06
CA LYS A 36 -8.57 25.47 -19.38
C LYS A 36 -7.41 25.21 -20.37
N SER A 37 -7.62 24.40 -21.41
CA SER A 37 -6.62 24.19 -22.47
C SER A 37 -6.50 25.39 -23.40
N SER A 38 -7.58 26.15 -23.64
CA SER A 38 -7.56 27.36 -24.46
C SER A 38 -6.90 28.52 -23.72
N LEU A 39 -7.16 28.68 -22.42
CA LEU A 39 -6.47 29.64 -21.56
C LEU A 39 -4.98 29.30 -21.44
N GLY A 40 -4.66 28.01 -21.25
CA GLY A 40 -3.29 27.52 -21.21
C GLY A 40 -2.55 27.70 -22.55
N LEU A 41 -3.22 27.40 -23.67
CA LEU A 41 -2.69 27.62 -25.02
C LEU A 41 -2.46 29.12 -25.27
N SER A 42 -3.41 29.98 -24.90
CA SER A 42 -3.30 31.44 -25.07
C SER A 42 -2.12 32.01 -24.29
N PHE A 43 -1.96 31.59 -23.04
CA PHE A 43 -0.80 31.96 -22.24
C PHE A 43 0.51 31.41 -22.84
N GLY A 44 0.52 30.16 -23.27
CA GLY A 44 1.67 29.53 -23.92
C GLY A 44 2.07 30.17 -25.25
N VAL A 45 1.11 30.68 -26.04
CA VAL A 45 1.34 31.43 -27.28
C VAL A 45 1.94 32.80 -26.97
N VAL A 46 1.37 33.54 -26.02
CA VAL A 46 1.91 34.84 -25.58
C VAL A 46 3.34 34.68 -25.05
N PHE A 47 3.56 33.66 -24.21
CA PHE A 47 4.87 33.36 -23.63
C PHE A 47 5.88 32.89 -24.70
N SER A 48 5.44 32.13 -25.71
CA SER A 48 6.26 31.72 -26.85
C SER A 48 6.70 32.91 -27.71
N VAL A 49 5.79 33.84 -27.99
CA VAL A 49 6.06 35.03 -28.81
C VAL A 49 7.01 35.99 -28.08
N LEU A 50 6.79 36.21 -26.79
CA LEU A 50 7.56 37.17 -25.99
C LEU A 50 8.96 36.67 -25.61
N LEU A 51 9.11 35.39 -25.28
CA LEU A 51 10.34 34.89 -24.65
C LEU A 51 11.10 33.83 -25.47
N PHE A 52 10.45 33.18 -26.44
CA PHE A 52 11.04 32.03 -27.14
C PHE A 52 11.00 32.13 -28.66
N LYS A 53 11.01 33.36 -29.19
CA LYS A 53 11.06 33.65 -30.64
C LYS A 53 10.05 32.82 -31.45
N ARG A 54 8.81 32.71 -30.97
CA ARG A 54 7.68 32.03 -31.65
C ARG A 54 7.83 30.50 -31.81
N ARG A 55 8.67 29.82 -31.01
CA ARG A 55 8.73 28.35 -31.05
C ARG A 55 7.46 27.72 -30.49
N ALA A 56 6.89 26.70 -31.13
CA ALA A 56 5.56 26.17 -30.79
C ALA A 56 5.46 25.39 -29.46
N TRP A 57 6.58 24.92 -28.90
CA TRP A 57 6.56 24.04 -27.72
C TRP A 57 5.92 24.66 -26.45
N PRO A 58 6.04 25.97 -26.12
CA PRO A 58 5.37 26.56 -24.96
C PRO A 58 3.85 26.62 -25.12
N ALA A 59 3.35 26.72 -26.36
CA ALA A 59 1.93 26.64 -26.68
C ALA A 59 1.39 25.21 -26.46
N TRP A 60 2.13 24.19 -26.91
CA TRP A 60 1.81 22.78 -26.62
C TRP A 60 1.90 22.45 -25.12
N VAL A 61 2.84 23.05 -24.40
CA VAL A 61 2.96 22.94 -22.93
C VAL A 61 1.80 23.63 -22.21
N GLY A 62 1.37 24.80 -22.68
CA GLY A 62 0.19 25.50 -22.16
C GLY A 62 -1.11 24.74 -22.39
N LEU A 63 -1.27 24.15 -23.57
CA LEU A 63 -2.40 23.27 -23.89
C LEU A 63 -2.39 22.00 -23.02
N GLY A 64 -1.23 21.37 -22.85
CA GLY A 64 -1.04 20.22 -21.96
C GLY A 64 -1.27 20.52 -20.47
N PHE A 65 -1.00 21.75 -20.03
CA PHE A 65 -1.27 22.22 -18.66
C PHE A 65 -2.78 22.29 -18.37
N GLY A 66 -3.59 22.77 -19.32
CA GLY A 66 -5.04 22.82 -19.19
C GLY A 66 -5.69 21.43 -19.20
N ALA A 67 -5.23 20.54 -20.08
CA ALA A 67 -5.68 19.16 -20.13
C ALA A 67 -5.27 18.35 -18.88
N GLY A 68 -4.05 18.57 -18.36
CA GLY A 68 -3.56 17.89 -17.15
C GLY A 68 -4.34 18.25 -15.88
N ARG A 69 -4.69 19.54 -15.71
CA ARG A 69 -5.53 20.01 -14.59
C ARG A 69 -6.95 19.43 -14.60
N ALA A 70 -7.53 19.21 -15.78
CA ALA A 70 -8.86 18.60 -15.90
C ALA A 70 -8.85 17.09 -15.58
N TRP A 71 -7.71 16.41 -15.78
CA TRP A 71 -7.51 15.01 -15.39
C TRP A 71 -7.19 14.81 -13.91
N GLU A 72 -6.63 15.83 -13.25
CA GLU A 72 -6.29 15.83 -11.82
C GLU A 72 -7.52 15.92 -10.90
N GLU A 73 -8.66 16.40 -11.39
CA GLU A 73 -9.94 16.48 -10.65
C GLU A 73 -10.67 15.11 -10.52
N ALA A 74 -10.13 14.02 -11.09
CA ALA A 74 -10.74 12.69 -11.06
C ALA A 74 -10.09 11.77 -10.00
N ASP A 75 -10.40 12.02 -8.72
CA ASP A 75 -10.51 10.92 -7.76
C ASP A 75 -11.53 9.90 -8.25
N VAL A 76 -11.48 8.67 -7.73
CA VAL A 76 -12.23 7.51 -8.24
C VAL A 76 -13.72 7.87 -8.39
N GLU A 77 -14.12 8.19 -9.62
CA GLU A 77 -15.51 8.41 -10.01
C GLU A 77 -16.35 7.27 -9.41
N PRO A 78 -17.58 7.51 -8.95
CA PRO A 78 -18.43 6.45 -8.38
C PRO A 78 -18.48 5.19 -9.28
N GLU A 79 -18.41 5.38 -10.60
CA GLU A 79 -18.37 4.33 -11.61
C GLU A 79 -17.13 3.43 -11.55
N ARG A 80 -16.02 3.89 -10.97
CA ARG A 80 -14.77 3.11 -10.81
C ARG A 80 -14.67 2.42 -9.45
N ARG A 81 -15.58 2.71 -8.50
CA ARG A 81 -15.71 2.04 -7.19
C ARG A 81 -16.35 0.66 -7.36
N GLN A 82 -15.68 -0.25 -8.06
CA GLN A 82 -16.25 -1.53 -8.48
C GLN A 82 -15.84 -2.71 -7.59
N TRP A 83 -14.94 -2.51 -6.61
CA TRP A 83 -14.39 -3.64 -5.86
C TRP A 83 -15.40 -4.18 -4.84
N LYS A 84 -15.79 -5.45 -5.02
CA LYS A 84 -16.50 -6.26 -4.00
C LYS A 84 -15.49 -6.96 -3.11
N TRP A 85 -15.99 -7.53 -2.02
CA TRP A 85 -15.25 -8.42 -1.12
C TRP A 85 -14.43 -9.49 -1.88
N LEU A 86 -14.97 -10.10 -2.94
CA LEU A 86 -14.26 -11.10 -3.76
C LEU A 86 -12.98 -10.58 -4.42
N ASN A 87 -12.96 -9.30 -4.84
CA ASN A 87 -11.78 -8.73 -5.48
C ASN A 87 -10.64 -8.54 -4.47
N TYR A 88 -10.97 -8.16 -3.23
CA TYR A 88 -10.00 -8.11 -2.14
C TYR A 88 -9.49 -9.50 -1.76
N ILE A 89 -10.37 -10.51 -1.71
CA ILE A 89 -9.93 -11.90 -1.49
C ILE A 89 -8.96 -12.34 -2.59
N ALA A 90 -9.33 -12.16 -3.86
CA ALA A 90 -8.49 -12.54 -5.00
C ALA A 90 -7.15 -11.78 -5.00
N PHE A 91 -7.17 -10.49 -4.66
CA PHE A 91 -5.98 -9.66 -4.51
C PHE A 91 -5.03 -10.22 -3.44
N TRP A 92 -5.54 -10.49 -2.24
CA TRP A 92 -4.70 -10.98 -1.12
C TRP A 92 -4.23 -12.42 -1.31
N ILE A 93 -5.02 -13.29 -1.94
CA ILE A 93 -4.56 -14.63 -2.32
C ILE A 93 -3.40 -14.50 -3.31
N ALA A 94 -3.57 -13.67 -4.34
CA ALA A 94 -2.51 -13.42 -5.30
C ALA A 94 -1.28 -12.88 -4.59
N ASP A 95 -1.41 -11.88 -3.73
CA ASP A 95 -0.29 -11.26 -3.04
C ASP A 95 0.42 -12.22 -2.07
N SER A 96 -0.34 -13.05 -1.34
CA SER A 96 0.21 -13.97 -0.33
C SER A 96 1.20 -15.00 -0.89
N LEU A 97 1.00 -15.42 -2.13
CA LEU A 97 1.88 -16.35 -2.84
C LEU A 97 3.06 -15.59 -3.43
N ASN A 98 4.05 -15.34 -2.60
CA ASN A 98 5.32 -14.76 -2.97
C ASN A 98 6.47 -15.35 -2.14
N ILE A 99 7.69 -15.21 -2.66
CA ILE A 99 8.87 -15.87 -2.10
C ILE A 99 9.39 -15.16 -0.83
N ASN A 100 9.18 -13.85 -0.70
CA ASN A 100 9.54 -13.13 0.53
C ASN A 100 8.81 -13.69 1.75
N THR A 101 7.50 -13.92 1.64
CA THR A 101 6.71 -14.50 2.73
C THR A 101 7.31 -15.84 3.18
N TRP A 102 7.72 -16.66 2.21
CA TRP A 102 8.47 -17.90 2.50
C TRP A 102 9.76 -17.62 3.25
N MET A 103 10.63 -16.78 2.71
CA MET A 103 11.92 -16.45 3.31
C MET A 103 11.78 -15.92 4.75
N ILE A 104 10.77 -15.09 5.02
CA ILE A 104 10.45 -14.60 6.37
C ILE A 104 10.09 -15.76 7.30
N SER A 105 9.16 -16.62 6.89
CA SER A 105 8.75 -17.76 7.71
C SER A 105 9.89 -18.76 7.94
N SER A 106 10.71 -19.01 6.93
CA SER A 106 11.88 -19.90 7.01
C SER A 106 13.01 -19.31 7.87
N SER A 107 13.15 -17.98 7.91
CA SER A 107 14.14 -17.32 8.78
C SER A 107 13.90 -17.62 10.27
N MET A 108 12.65 -17.90 10.65
CA MET A 108 12.28 -18.28 12.02
C MET A 108 12.80 -19.68 12.38
N ILE A 109 12.78 -20.61 11.41
CA ILE A 109 13.33 -21.96 11.55
C ILE A 109 14.85 -21.88 11.73
N VAL A 110 15.53 -21.07 10.90
CA VAL A 110 16.97 -20.82 11.04
C VAL A 110 17.31 -20.14 12.37
N SER A 111 16.43 -19.30 12.88
CA SER A 111 16.59 -18.67 14.21
C SER A 111 16.35 -19.63 15.38
N GLY A 112 15.98 -20.88 15.10
CA GLY A 112 15.88 -21.96 16.09
C GLY A 112 14.46 -22.28 16.58
N LEU A 113 13.43 -21.70 15.97
CA LEU A 113 12.04 -22.08 16.29
C LEU A 113 11.67 -23.42 15.65
N SER A 114 10.78 -24.17 16.30
CA SER A 114 10.14 -25.33 15.68
C SER A 114 9.14 -24.88 14.59
N TRP A 115 8.72 -25.83 13.75
CA TRP A 115 7.76 -25.56 12.67
C TRP A 115 6.44 -24.95 13.19
N TRP A 116 5.90 -25.48 14.30
CA TRP A 116 4.62 -25.03 14.84
C TRP A 116 4.73 -23.69 15.56
N GLN A 117 5.87 -23.42 16.22
CA GLN A 117 6.15 -22.12 16.85
C GLN A 117 6.26 -21.04 15.79
N SER A 118 6.97 -21.32 14.69
CA SER A 118 7.10 -20.43 13.54
C SER A 118 5.73 -20.18 12.89
N TRP A 119 4.92 -21.23 12.71
CA TRP A 119 3.59 -21.08 12.13
C TRP A 119 2.64 -20.28 13.03
N LEU A 120 2.75 -20.43 14.35
CA LEU A 120 2.01 -19.60 15.30
C LEU A 120 2.45 -18.12 15.24
N CYS A 121 3.76 -17.86 15.10
CA CYS A 121 4.27 -16.49 14.89
C CYS A 121 3.66 -15.84 13.64
N VAL A 122 3.57 -16.61 12.55
CA VAL A 122 2.96 -16.19 11.28
C VAL A 122 1.50 -15.81 11.49
N TRP A 123 0.70 -16.69 12.10
CA TRP A 123 -0.71 -16.40 12.36
C TRP A 123 -0.90 -15.13 13.19
N ILE A 124 -0.20 -15.03 14.33
CA ILE A 124 -0.30 -13.86 15.22
C ILE A 124 0.15 -12.59 14.49
N GLY A 125 1.31 -12.63 13.84
CA GLY A 125 1.89 -11.47 13.16
C GLY A 125 1.01 -10.96 12.02
N TYR A 126 0.51 -11.85 11.16
CA TYR A 126 -0.35 -11.44 10.04
C TYR A 126 -1.77 -11.09 10.47
N PHE A 127 -2.31 -11.63 11.55
CA PHE A 127 -3.58 -11.13 12.12
C PHE A 127 -3.45 -9.70 12.62
N ILE A 128 -2.35 -9.39 13.32
CA ILE A 128 -2.06 -8.04 13.79
C ILE A 128 -1.86 -7.09 12.60
N ALA A 129 -1.08 -7.51 11.60
CA ALA A 129 -0.87 -6.74 10.38
C ALA A 129 -2.20 -6.47 9.64
N ALA A 130 -3.06 -7.48 9.51
CA ALA A 130 -4.39 -7.34 8.92
C ALA A 130 -5.28 -6.36 9.70
N GLY A 131 -5.19 -6.35 11.03
CA GLY A 131 -5.83 -5.34 11.86
C GLY A 131 -5.39 -3.92 11.50
N PHE A 132 -4.09 -3.69 11.37
CA PHE A 132 -3.54 -2.40 10.96
C PHE A 132 -3.92 -2.01 9.52
N VAL A 133 -3.87 -2.95 8.58
CA VAL A 133 -4.34 -2.76 7.20
C VAL A 133 -5.80 -2.31 7.20
N CYS A 134 -6.66 -2.97 7.97
CA CYS A 134 -8.07 -2.59 8.07
C CYS A 134 -8.29 -1.20 8.69
N LEU A 135 -7.45 -0.79 9.66
CA LEU A 135 -7.54 0.54 10.26
C LEU A 135 -7.24 1.65 9.24
N THR A 136 -6.14 1.51 8.50
CA THR A 136 -5.75 2.51 7.48
C THR A 136 -6.67 2.41 6.26
N GLY A 137 -7.02 1.19 5.85
CA GLY A 137 -7.90 0.87 4.74
C GLY A 137 -9.29 1.45 4.86
N ARG A 138 -9.84 1.57 6.09
CA ARG A 138 -11.15 2.21 6.30
C ARG A 138 -11.18 3.63 5.77
N ILE A 139 -10.10 4.40 5.92
CA ILE A 139 -10.02 5.79 5.47
C ILE A 139 -10.23 5.86 3.95
N GLY A 140 -9.50 5.04 3.20
CA GLY A 140 -9.68 4.96 1.75
C GLY A 140 -11.04 4.39 1.35
N ALA A 141 -11.58 3.41 2.09
CA ALA A 141 -12.87 2.79 1.73
C ALA A 141 -14.10 3.66 2.04
N VAL A 142 -14.00 4.61 2.97
CA VAL A 142 -15.05 5.59 3.30
C VAL A 142 -14.94 6.82 2.43
N TYR A 143 -13.73 7.38 2.30
CA TYR A 143 -13.51 8.66 1.64
C TYR A 143 -12.95 8.53 0.21
N HIS A 144 -12.74 7.33 -0.31
CA HIS A 144 -12.26 7.08 -1.67
C HIS A 144 -10.97 7.82 -2.07
N ILE A 145 -10.14 8.16 -1.08
CA ILE A 145 -8.86 8.85 -1.25
C ILE A 145 -7.67 7.90 -1.09
N SER A 146 -6.58 8.20 -1.82
CA SER A 146 -5.30 7.47 -1.74
C SER A 146 -4.46 7.86 -0.51
N PHE A 147 -3.43 7.06 -0.21
CA PHE A 147 -2.54 7.30 0.92
C PHE A 147 -1.90 8.71 0.92
N PRO A 148 -1.34 9.22 -0.20
CA PRO A 148 -0.77 10.57 -0.23
C PRO A 148 -1.74 11.69 0.15
N VAL A 149 -3.04 11.49 -0.06
CA VAL A 149 -4.08 12.46 0.28
C VAL A 149 -4.47 12.30 1.74
N THR A 150 -4.61 11.06 2.21
CA THR A 150 -4.87 10.76 3.63
C THR A 150 -3.84 11.41 4.56
N VAL A 151 -2.55 11.30 4.25
CA VAL A 151 -1.50 11.88 5.12
C VAL A 151 -1.44 13.41 5.12
N ARG A 152 -2.10 14.09 4.18
CA ARG A 152 -2.26 15.57 4.23
C ARG A 152 -3.10 15.99 5.41
N ALA A 153 -4.07 15.18 5.82
CA ALA A 153 -4.90 15.45 6.98
C ALA A 153 -4.05 15.60 8.23
N SER A 154 -3.04 14.75 8.42
CA SER A 154 -2.25 14.73 9.65
C SER A 154 -0.96 15.57 9.55
N PHE A 155 -0.19 15.44 8.46
CA PHE A 155 1.12 16.08 8.31
C PHE A 155 1.06 17.46 7.63
N GLY A 156 -0.07 17.80 6.99
CA GLY A 156 -0.29 19.03 6.25
C GLY A 156 -0.08 18.88 4.75
N ILE A 157 -0.55 19.87 3.97
CA ILE A 157 -0.49 19.84 2.50
C ILE A 157 0.94 19.61 1.99
N TRP A 158 1.91 20.42 2.43
CA TRP A 158 3.32 20.30 2.04
C TRP A 158 4.08 19.31 2.92
N GLY A 159 3.71 19.23 4.21
CA GLY A 159 4.30 18.28 5.15
C GLY A 159 4.06 16.81 4.80
N SER A 160 3.00 16.50 4.05
CA SER A 160 2.70 15.15 3.57
C SER A 160 3.76 14.55 2.64
N PHE A 161 4.59 15.37 1.98
CA PHE A 161 5.61 14.88 1.05
C PHE A 161 6.63 13.98 1.74
N TRP A 162 6.96 14.21 3.00
CA TRP A 162 7.91 13.36 3.72
C TRP A 162 7.39 11.92 3.93
N PRO A 163 6.18 11.70 4.48
CA PRO A 163 5.55 10.38 4.51
C PRO A 163 5.47 9.69 3.14
N VAL A 164 5.10 10.45 2.09
CA VAL A 164 4.96 9.91 0.73
C VAL A 164 6.31 9.50 0.16
N ILE A 165 7.36 10.31 0.32
CA ILE A 165 8.73 9.96 -0.11
C ILE A 165 9.22 8.71 0.63
N ASN A 166 8.99 8.61 1.94
CA ASN A 166 9.35 7.40 2.70
C ASN A 166 8.66 6.17 2.08
N ARG A 167 7.37 6.26 1.76
CA ARG A 167 6.63 5.15 1.15
C ARG A 167 7.14 4.79 -0.26
N VAL A 168 7.46 5.78 -1.09
CA VAL A 168 8.05 5.58 -2.42
C VAL A 168 9.38 4.84 -2.31
N VAL A 169 10.28 5.31 -1.44
CA VAL A 169 11.59 4.67 -1.25
C VAL A 169 11.42 3.18 -0.91
N MET A 170 10.51 2.84 0.01
CA MET A 170 10.24 1.44 0.35
C MET A 170 9.72 0.63 -0.83
N ALA A 171 8.80 1.21 -1.62
CA ALA A 171 8.27 0.55 -2.80
C ALA A 171 9.39 0.21 -3.79
N ILE A 172 10.33 1.13 -3.98
CA ILE A 172 11.47 0.93 -4.89
C ILE A 172 12.43 -0.12 -4.32
N ILE A 173 12.70 -0.13 -3.01
CA ILE A 173 13.58 -1.14 -2.42
C ILE A 173 12.96 -2.53 -2.53
N TRP A 174 11.68 -2.67 -2.18
CA TRP A 174 10.96 -3.90 -2.39
C TRP A 174 10.93 -4.30 -3.86
N TYR A 175 10.82 -3.33 -4.77
CA TYR A 175 10.91 -3.64 -6.19
C TYR A 175 12.25 -4.26 -6.58
N GLY A 176 13.35 -3.70 -6.09
CA GLY A 176 14.69 -4.24 -6.30
C GLY A 176 14.85 -5.65 -5.73
N VAL A 177 14.50 -5.85 -4.45
CA VAL A 177 14.59 -7.15 -3.75
C VAL A 177 13.76 -8.21 -4.47
N GLN A 178 12.52 -7.89 -4.80
CA GLN A 178 11.63 -8.80 -5.53
C GLN A 178 12.18 -9.13 -6.92
N SER A 179 12.78 -8.16 -7.61
CA SER A 179 13.38 -8.40 -8.92
C SER A 179 14.62 -9.29 -8.83
N TYR A 180 15.41 -9.16 -7.77
CA TYR A 180 16.58 -10.00 -7.52
C TYR A 180 16.20 -11.46 -7.26
N ILE A 181 15.21 -11.69 -6.39
CA ILE A 181 14.66 -13.03 -6.14
C ILE A 181 14.04 -13.61 -7.42
N GLY A 182 13.40 -12.77 -8.24
CA GLY A 182 12.94 -13.18 -9.58
C GLY A 182 14.11 -13.58 -10.50
N GLY A 183 15.24 -12.91 -10.37
CA GLY A 183 16.51 -13.25 -11.02
C GLY A 183 17.05 -14.61 -10.60
N GLU A 184 16.97 -14.97 -9.32
CA GLU A 184 17.35 -16.30 -8.82
C GLU A 184 16.49 -17.40 -9.47
N CYS A 185 15.19 -17.14 -9.67
CA CYS A 185 14.32 -18.05 -10.44
C CYS A 185 14.82 -18.21 -11.89
N VAL A 186 15.23 -17.12 -12.54
CA VAL A 186 15.80 -17.15 -13.90
C VAL A 186 17.12 -17.92 -13.93
N THR A 187 17.99 -17.78 -12.90
CA THR A 187 19.21 -18.60 -12.78
C THR A 187 18.85 -20.08 -12.79
N LEU A 188 17.90 -20.52 -11.96
CA LEU A 188 17.47 -21.91 -11.91
C LEU A 188 16.86 -22.39 -13.23
N MET A 189 16.08 -21.55 -13.91
CA MET A 189 15.53 -21.87 -15.24
C MET A 189 16.65 -22.08 -16.27
N ILE A 190 17.65 -21.20 -16.31
CA ILE A 190 18.75 -21.30 -17.27
C ILE A 190 19.63 -22.51 -16.93
N GLU A 191 20.00 -22.72 -15.67
CA GLU A 191 20.80 -23.90 -15.27
C GLU A 191 20.05 -25.22 -15.53
N ALA A 192 18.72 -25.22 -15.38
CA ALA A 192 17.89 -26.37 -15.70
C ALA A 192 17.90 -26.73 -17.18
N ILE A 193 18.04 -25.76 -18.10
CA ILE A 193 18.18 -26.02 -19.55
C ILE A 193 19.64 -26.28 -19.93
N TRP A 194 20.55 -25.44 -19.43
CA TRP A 194 21.99 -25.45 -19.72
C TRP A 194 22.80 -25.46 -18.41
N PRO A 195 23.24 -26.64 -17.93
CA PRO A 195 23.96 -26.74 -16.66
C PRO A 195 25.32 -26.04 -16.69
N SER A 196 25.87 -25.80 -17.88
CA SER A 196 27.09 -25.03 -18.09
C SER A 196 26.98 -23.60 -17.57
N TYR A 197 25.77 -23.05 -17.42
CA TYR A 197 25.55 -21.72 -16.86
C TYR A 197 26.04 -21.59 -15.41
N LYS A 198 26.07 -22.69 -14.64
CA LYS A 198 26.65 -22.72 -13.28
C LYS A 198 28.13 -22.33 -13.29
N ASN A 199 28.85 -22.63 -14.38
CA ASN A 199 30.28 -22.39 -14.54
C ASN A 199 30.59 -21.14 -15.36
N LEU A 200 29.64 -20.21 -15.49
CA LEU A 200 29.85 -18.95 -16.19
C LEU A 200 31.01 -18.18 -15.53
N HIS A 201 31.98 -17.74 -16.34
CA HIS A 201 33.12 -16.99 -15.84
C HIS A 201 32.66 -15.70 -15.13
N ASN A 202 33.11 -15.50 -13.89
CA ASN A 202 32.82 -14.29 -13.15
C ASN A 202 33.82 -13.18 -13.49
N GLY A 203 33.37 -12.18 -14.27
CA GLY A 203 34.15 -10.99 -14.60
C GLY A 203 33.97 -9.82 -13.62
N LEU A 204 33.07 -9.95 -12.64
CA LEU A 204 32.82 -8.91 -11.64
C LEU A 204 33.82 -8.98 -10.48
N SER A 205 34.22 -7.82 -9.96
CA SER A 205 35.09 -7.75 -8.78
C SER A 205 34.40 -8.33 -7.54
N ALA A 206 35.18 -8.87 -6.60
CA ALA A 206 34.64 -9.38 -5.34
C ALA A 206 33.86 -8.31 -4.54
N SER A 207 34.20 -7.03 -4.71
CA SER A 207 33.51 -5.90 -4.07
C SER A 207 32.09 -5.64 -4.60
N ALA A 208 31.71 -6.24 -5.74
CA ALA A 208 30.38 -6.07 -6.31
C ALA A 208 29.27 -6.75 -5.49
N GLY A 209 29.63 -7.73 -4.65
CA GLY A 209 28.66 -8.47 -3.81
C GLY A 209 27.75 -9.42 -4.58
N VAL A 210 27.98 -9.62 -5.89
CA VAL A 210 27.23 -10.52 -6.76
C VAL A 210 28.16 -11.09 -7.83
N ASP A 211 27.91 -12.32 -8.28
CA ASP A 211 28.62 -12.91 -9.42
C ASP A 211 27.96 -12.54 -10.75
N THR A 212 28.70 -12.72 -11.85
CA THR A 212 28.24 -12.37 -13.20
C THR A 212 26.96 -13.13 -13.57
N LYS A 213 26.84 -14.38 -13.11
CA LYS A 213 25.70 -15.26 -13.37
C LYS A 213 24.41 -14.73 -12.75
N ASN A 214 24.41 -14.46 -11.44
CA ASN A 214 23.24 -13.98 -10.73
C ASN A 214 22.88 -12.55 -11.15
N PHE A 215 23.87 -11.70 -11.43
CA PHE A 215 23.62 -10.37 -11.99
C PHE A 215 22.95 -10.44 -13.37
N LEU A 216 23.43 -11.31 -14.25
CA LEU A 216 22.82 -11.50 -15.57
C LEU A 216 21.37 -11.98 -15.45
N SER A 217 21.10 -13.00 -14.64
CA SER A 217 19.74 -13.51 -14.44
C SER A 217 18.81 -12.47 -13.82
N PHE A 218 19.31 -11.68 -12.86
CA PHE A 218 18.61 -10.52 -12.30
C PHE A 218 18.27 -9.49 -13.37
N PHE A 219 19.25 -9.11 -14.20
CA PHE A 219 19.04 -8.17 -15.29
C PHE A 219 18.02 -8.70 -16.30
N LEU A 220 18.06 -9.99 -16.63
CA LEU A 220 17.09 -10.63 -17.52
C LEU A 220 15.67 -10.60 -16.93
N PHE A 221 15.50 -10.96 -15.66
CA PHE A 221 14.20 -10.86 -14.99
C PHE A 221 13.68 -9.42 -14.99
N TRP A 222 14.53 -8.47 -14.61
CA TRP A 222 14.21 -7.05 -14.62
C TRP A 222 13.77 -6.59 -16.02
N LEU A 223 14.55 -6.89 -17.05
CA LEU A 223 14.28 -6.52 -18.44
C LEU A 223 12.95 -7.11 -18.94
N LEU A 224 12.70 -8.39 -18.65
CA LEU A 224 11.46 -9.08 -19.02
C LEU A 224 10.24 -8.59 -18.22
N SER A 225 10.45 -7.96 -17.06
CA SER A 225 9.37 -7.36 -16.28
C SER A 225 8.90 -6.02 -16.84
N LEU A 226 9.75 -5.28 -17.56
CA LEU A 226 9.47 -3.93 -18.05
C LEU A 226 8.23 -3.81 -18.96
N PRO A 227 7.97 -4.74 -19.91
CA PRO A 227 6.75 -4.70 -20.71
C PRO A 227 5.47 -4.80 -19.87
N ALA A 228 5.50 -5.55 -18.77
CA ALA A 228 4.35 -5.72 -17.89
C ALA A 228 4.00 -4.41 -17.13
N LEU A 229 4.97 -3.51 -16.93
CA LEU A 229 4.76 -2.19 -16.34
C LEU A 229 4.06 -1.20 -17.28
N TRP A 230 4.13 -1.43 -18.59
CA TRP A 230 3.52 -0.55 -19.58
C TRP A 230 1.99 -0.62 -19.54
N PHE A 231 1.46 -1.82 -19.31
CA PHE A 231 0.02 -2.06 -19.36
C PHE A 231 -0.68 -1.43 -18.15
N PRO A 232 -1.80 -0.70 -18.37
CA PRO A 232 -2.60 -0.22 -17.25
C PRO A 232 -3.09 -1.40 -16.39
N VAL A 233 -3.14 -1.18 -15.08
CA VAL A 233 -3.45 -2.21 -14.05
C VAL A 233 -4.69 -3.04 -14.39
N HIS A 234 -5.75 -2.43 -14.94
CA HIS A 234 -6.98 -3.14 -15.31
C HIS A 234 -6.79 -4.19 -16.42
N LYS A 235 -5.79 -4.04 -17.30
CA LYS A 235 -5.44 -5.04 -18.34
C LYS A 235 -4.52 -6.13 -17.81
N VAL A 236 -3.74 -5.85 -16.77
CA VAL A 236 -2.83 -6.81 -16.12
C VAL A 236 -3.60 -7.91 -15.37
N ARG A 237 -4.93 -7.79 -15.23
CA ARG A 237 -5.80 -8.81 -14.61
C ARG A 237 -5.54 -10.24 -15.09
N HIS A 238 -5.24 -10.43 -16.38
CA HIS A 238 -4.98 -11.77 -16.94
C HIS A 238 -3.66 -12.37 -16.43
N LEU A 239 -2.63 -11.53 -16.22
CA LEU A 239 -1.38 -11.96 -15.58
C LEU A 239 -1.64 -12.42 -14.14
N PHE A 240 -2.48 -11.69 -13.39
CA PHE A 240 -2.88 -12.09 -12.05
C PHE A 240 -3.72 -13.38 -12.03
N THR A 241 -4.58 -13.60 -13.02
CA THR A 241 -5.35 -14.85 -13.16
C THR A 241 -4.42 -16.05 -13.40
N VAL A 242 -3.48 -15.92 -14.34
CA VAL A 242 -2.51 -17.01 -14.61
C VAL A 242 -1.66 -17.28 -13.37
N LYS A 243 -1.17 -16.23 -12.71
CA LYS A 243 -0.43 -16.33 -11.44
C LYS A 243 -1.22 -17.08 -10.37
N ALA A 244 -2.48 -16.72 -10.16
CA ALA A 244 -3.33 -17.31 -9.13
C ALA A 244 -3.59 -18.81 -9.32
N ILE A 245 -3.37 -19.34 -10.52
CA ILE A 245 -3.50 -20.78 -10.82
C ILE A 245 -2.12 -21.45 -10.80
N TYR A 246 -1.16 -20.91 -11.56
CA TYR A 246 0.11 -21.59 -11.81
C TYR A 246 1.07 -21.54 -10.62
N SER A 247 1.20 -20.39 -9.96
CA SER A 247 2.11 -20.24 -8.82
C SER A 247 1.76 -21.12 -7.61
N PRO A 248 0.49 -21.27 -7.19
CA PRO A 248 0.16 -22.23 -6.13
C PRO A 248 0.44 -23.68 -6.54
N ILE A 249 0.21 -24.08 -7.79
CA ILE A 249 0.54 -25.43 -8.27
C ILE A 249 2.06 -25.66 -8.16
N ALA A 250 2.89 -24.69 -8.59
CA ALA A 250 4.34 -24.78 -8.45
C ALA A 250 4.79 -24.88 -6.99
N ALA A 251 4.18 -24.09 -6.09
CA ALA A 251 4.47 -24.15 -4.66
C ALA A 251 4.12 -25.50 -4.03
N ILE A 252 2.94 -26.06 -4.37
CA ILE A 252 2.49 -27.38 -3.89
C ILE A 252 3.36 -28.49 -4.49
N ALA A 253 3.75 -28.39 -5.75
CA ALA A 253 4.65 -29.36 -6.38
C ALA A 253 6.02 -29.38 -5.68
N PHE A 254 6.59 -28.21 -5.39
CA PHE A 254 7.86 -28.12 -4.66
C PHE A 254 7.74 -28.66 -3.23
N PHE A 255 6.66 -28.33 -2.54
CA PHE A 255 6.33 -28.85 -1.21
C PHE A 255 6.27 -30.38 -1.16
N ALA A 256 5.49 -30.98 -2.06
CA ALA A 256 5.34 -32.42 -2.14
C ALA A 256 6.68 -33.11 -2.46
N TRP A 257 7.48 -32.50 -3.34
CA TRP A 257 8.79 -33.03 -3.70
C TRP A 257 9.79 -32.95 -2.54
N ALA A 258 9.81 -31.84 -1.79
CA ALA A 258 10.66 -31.67 -0.62
C ALA A 258 10.32 -32.71 0.48
N ILE A 259 9.03 -32.92 0.77
CA ILE A 259 8.57 -33.94 1.72
C ILE A 259 8.97 -35.35 1.27
N SER A 260 8.79 -35.66 -0.02
CA SER A 260 9.17 -36.96 -0.56
C SER A 260 10.66 -37.23 -0.41
N ARG A 261 11.51 -36.23 -0.67
CA ARG A 261 12.97 -36.30 -0.49
C ARG A 261 13.38 -36.41 0.99
N ALA A 262 12.59 -35.84 1.90
CA ALA A 262 12.80 -35.94 3.34
C ALA A 262 12.28 -37.26 3.97
N HIS A 263 11.86 -38.22 3.15
CA HIS A 263 11.26 -39.49 3.59
C HIS A 263 9.98 -39.31 4.42
N GLY A 264 9.17 -38.30 4.07
CA GLY A 264 7.88 -38.01 4.68
C GLY A 264 7.91 -36.82 5.65
N ILE A 265 6.73 -36.48 6.19
CA ILE A 265 6.58 -35.31 7.07
C ILE A 265 7.01 -35.58 8.51
N GLY A 266 7.05 -36.85 8.93
CA GLY A 266 7.39 -37.27 10.30
C GLY A 266 8.71 -36.68 10.81
N PRO A 267 9.84 -36.90 10.11
CA PRO A 267 11.13 -36.36 10.52
C PRO A 267 11.14 -34.83 10.66
N ILE A 268 10.32 -34.13 9.89
CA ILE A 268 10.21 -32.66 9.92
C ILE A 268 9.43 -32.20 11.15
N VAL A 269 8.28 -32.82 11.44
CA VAL A 269 7.42 -32.39 12.55
C VAL A 269 7.98 -32.74 13.93
N HIS A 270 8.88 -33.73 14.00
CA HIS A 270 9.57 -34.11 15.22
C HIS A 270 10.81 -33.23 15.53
N GLN A 271 11.20 -32.31 14.64
CA GLN A 271 12.24 -31.32 14.95
C GLN A 271 11.74 -30.32 15.99
N GLY A 272 12.31 -30.40 17.20
CA GLY A 272 12.09 -29.43 18.26
C GLY A 272 12.79 -28.10 18.00
N SER A 273 12.52 -27.11 18.85
CA SER A 273 13.26 -25.84 18.82
C SER A 273 14.71 -26.07 19.29
N THR A 274 15.67 -25.39 18.67
CA THR A 274 17.08 -25.43 19.08
C THR A 274 17.41 -24.40 20.17
N VAL A 275 16.52 -23.42 20.36
CA VAL A 275 16.60 -22.41 21.43
C VAL A 275 15.53 -22.66 22.49
N HIS A 276 15.84 -22.30 23.75
CA HIS A 276 14.97 -22.50 24.91
C HIS A 276 14.96 -21.29 25.85
N GLY A 277 14.05 -21.29 26.83
CA GLY A 277 13.98 -20.26 27.87
C GLY A 277 13.63 -18.86 27.35
N SER A 278 14.27 -17.83 27.91
CA SER A 278 14.04 -16.43 27.53
C SER A 278 14.45 -16.14 26.07
N THR A 279 15.49 -16.80 25.58
CA THR A 279 15.93 -16.68 24.17
C THR A 279 14.83 -17.11 23.22
N LEU A 280 14.16 -18.25 23.50
CA LEU A 280 13.03 -18.73 22.71
C LEU A 280 11.90 -17.68 22.66
N ALA A 281 11.54 -17.10 23.81
CA ALA A 281 10.49 -16.08 23.88
C ALA A 281 10.83 -14.85 23.02
N TRP A 282 12.06 -14.37 23.06
CA TRP A 282 12.49 -13.23 22.24
C TRP A 282 12.61 -13.56 20.75
N VAL A 283 13.01 -14.78 20.38
CA VAL A 283 12.99 -15.23 18.99
C VAL A 283 11.55 -15.33 18.48
N PHE A 284 10.61 -15.81 19.30
CA PHE A 284 9.19 -15.83 18.97
C PHE A 284 8.64 -14.42 18.71
N VAL A 285 8.93 -13.46 19.61
CA VAL A 285 8.53 -12.06 19.44
C VAL A 285 9.12 -11.45 18.17
N LYS A 286 10.41 -11.70 17.90
CA LYS A 286 11.06 -11.25 16.66
C LYS A 286 10.42 -11.88 15.42
N GLY A 287 10.02 -13.15 15.48
CA GLY A 287 9.26 -13.81 14.41
C GLY A 287 7.93 -13.12 14.11
N VAL A 288 7.14 -12.82 15.15
CA VAL A 288 5.89 -12.05 15.02
C VAL A 288 6.15 -10.66 14.42
N MET A 289 7.18 -9.96 14.90
CA MET A 289 7.52 -8.64 14.37
C MET A 289 8.00 -8.67 12.92
N SER A 290 8.73 -9.70 12.49
CA SER A 290 9.15 -9.85 11.09
C SER A 290 7.95 -9.94 10.13
N CYS A 291 6.87 -10.61 10.54
CA CYS A 291 5.62 -10.66 9.76
C CYS A 291 4.96 -9.28 9.65
N ILE A 292 4.93 -8.52 10.76
CA ILE A 292 4.38 -7.15 10.77
C ILE A 292 5.25 -6.23 9.91
N GLY A 293 6.58 -6.36 10.02
CA GLY A 293 7.53 -5.56 9.26
C GLY A 293 7.45 -5.80 7.75
N ASN A 294 7.16 -7.04 7.33
CA ASN A 294 6.83 -7.36 5.94
C ASN A 294 5.67 -6.50 5.41
N PHE A 295 4.67 -6.28 6.26
CA PHE A 295 3.45 -5.56 5.91
C PHE A 295 3.50 -4.06 6.18
N ALA A 296 4.55 -3.54 6.84
CA ALA A 296 4.63 -2.14 7.24
C ALA A 296 4.35 -1.17 6.08
N ALA A 297 4.88 -1.46 4.89
CA ALA A 297 4.63 -0.66 3.70
C ALA A 297 3.17 -0.76 3.21
N LEU A 298 2.59 -1.97 3.18
CA LEU A 298 1.20 -2.21 2.77
C LEU A 298 0.19 -1.62 3.75
N ILE A 299 0.47 -1.69 5.05
CA ILE A 299 -0.35 -1.06 6.10
C ILE A 299 -0.52 0.44 5.80
N MET A 300 0.55 1.13 5.42
CA MET A 300 0.43 2.56 5.16
C MET A 300 -0.38 2.88 3.90
N ASN A 301 -0.21 2.10 2.83
CA ASN A 301 -0.80 2.42 1.53
C ASN A 301 -2.06 1.62 1.17
N ASP A 302 -2.66 0.88 2.11
CA ASP A 302 -3.96 0.24 1.90
C ASP A 302 -5.04 1.19 1.32
N PRO A 303 -5.09 2.50 1.70
CA PRO A 303 -5.99 3.46 1.04
C PRO A 303 -5.92 3.49 -0.49
N ASP A 304 -4.77 3.18 -1.09
CA ASP A 304 -4.60 3.15 -2.55
C ASP A 304 -5.43 2.05 -3.22
N PHE A 305 -5.66 0.96 -2.48
CA PHE A 305 -6.47 -0.18 -2.92
C PHE A 305 -7.90 -0.07 -2.41
N SER A 306 -8.08 0.26 -1.13
CA SER A 306 -9.38 0.30 -0.47
C SER A 306 -10.30 1.39 -1.01
N ARG A 307 -9.74 2.46 -1.61
CA ARG A 307 -10.51 3.50 -2.31
C ARG A 307 -11.39 3.00 -3.45
N PHE A 308 -11.12 1.81 -3.99
CA PHE A 308 -11.95 1.21 -5.03
C PHE A 308 -13.12 0.40 -4.46
N ALA A 309 -13.23 0.27 -3.13
CA ALA A 309 -14.33 -0.44 -2.46
C ALA A 309 -15.67 0.18 -2.82
N ARG A 310 -16.71 -0.65 -2.92
CA ARG A 310 -18.09 -0.17 -2.96
C ARG A 310 -18.62 0.27 -1.61
N LYS A 311 -18.23 -0.46 -0.56
CA LYS A 311 -18.65 -0.24 0.81
C LYS A 311 -17.48 -0.52 1.74
N PRO A 312 -17.32 0.21 2.85
CA PRO A 312 -16.24 -0.03 3.80
C PRO A 312 -16.18 -1.49 4.31
N LYS A 313 -17.35 -2.12 4.50
CA LYS A 313 -17.44 -3.53 4.93
C LYS A 313 -16.87 -4.54 3.93
N ASP A 314 -16.85 -4.20 2.64
CA ASP A 314 -16.34 -5.08 1.59
C ASP A 314 -14.81 -5.18 1.67
N ALA A 315 -14.13 -4.11 2.08
CA ALA A 315 -12.70 -4.09 2.37
C ALA A 315 -12.39 -4.63 3.78
N LEU A 316 -13.20 -4.31 4.79
CA LEU A 316 -12.90 -4.69 6.18
C LEU A 316 -12.79 -6.21 6.39
N TRP A 317 -13.88 -6.96 6.13
CA TRP A 317 -13.93 -8.37 6.48
C TRP A 317 -13.13 -9.26 5.55
N SER A 318 -13.06 -8.89 4.27
CA SER A 318 -12.29 -9.64 3.28
C SER A 318 -10.80 -9.60 3.60
N GLN A 319 -10.25 -8.43 3.92
CA GLN A 319 -8.84 -8.25 4.23
C GLN A 319 -8.47 -8.85 5.59
N LEU A 320 -9.29 -8.61 6.63
CA LEU A 320 -9.04 -9.11 7.98
C LEU A 320 -8.87 -10.63 8.05
N LEU A 321 -9.62 -11.38 7.22
CA LEU A 321 -9.56 -12.84 7.19
C LEU A 321 -8.59 -13.37 6.14
N THR A 322 -8.57 -12.78 4.93
CA THR A 322 -7.79 -13.35 3.83
C THR A 322 -6.29 -13.17 4.02
N ILE A 323 -5.84 -12.06 4.61
CA ILE A 323 -4.42 -11.82 4.89
C ILE A 323 -3.84 -12.92 5.79
N PRO A 324 -4.33 -13.16 7.02
CA PRO A 324 -3.74 -14.17 7.89
C PRO A 324 -3.89 -15.59 7.31
N ILE A 325 -5.01 -15.90 6.64
CA ILE A 325 -5.21 -17.23 6.04
C ILE A 325 -4.26 -17.47 4.86
N GLY A 326 -4.19 -16.55 3.89
CA GLY A 326 -3.38 -16.70 2.69
C GLY A 326 -1.87 -16.76 3.01
N PHE A 327 -1.42 -15.84 3.86
CA PHE A 327 -0.01 -15.83 4.30
C PHE A 327 0.30 -16.98 5.26
N GLY A 328 -0.66 -17.43 6.07
CA GLY A 328 -0.55 -18.62 6.91
C GLY A 328 -0.32 -19.90 6.11
N ILE A 329 -1.07 -20.09 5.01
CA ILE A 329 -0.90 -21.22 4.09
C ILE A 329 0.44 -21.14 3.37
N THR A 330 0.76 -19.98 2.81
CA THR A 330 2.03 -19.80 2.09
C THR A 330 3.20 -20.07 3.03
N SER A 331 3.24 -19.43 4.18
CA SER A 331 4.32 -19.61 5.17
C SER A 331 4.41 -21.05 5.67
N PHE A 332 3.30 -21.76 5.84
CA PHE A 332 3.33 -23.18 6.22
C PHE A 332 4.13 -24.01 5.21
N ILE A 333 3.90 -23.78 3.91
CA ILE A 333 4.68 -24.46 2.87
C ILE A 333 6.16 -24.13 3.01
N GLY A 334 6.51 -22.86 3.22
CA GLY A 334 7.89 -22.38 3.32
C GLY A 334 8.62 -22.98 4.51
N ILE A 335 7.97 -22.98 5.68
CA ILE A 335 8.46 -23.60 6.92
C ILE A 335 8.79 -25.07 6.70
N ILE A 336 7.87 -25.85 6.12
CA ILE A 336 8.07 -27.29 5.95
C ILE A 336 9.15 -27.55 4.90
N VAL A 337 9.19 -26.81 3.80
CA VAL A 337 10.24 -26.91 2.77
C VAL A 337 11.62 -26.59 3.39
N SER A 338 11.72 -25.52 4.19
CA SER A 338 12.95 -25.15 4.89
C SER A 338 13.36 -26.23 5.90
N SER A 339 12.45 -26.73 6.74
CA SER A 339 12.74 -27.83 7.67
C SER A 339 13.06 -29.16 6.96
N SER A 340 12.54 -29.39 5.75
CA SER A 340 12.89 -30.56 4.94
C SER A 340 14.38 -30.54 4.56
N SER A 341 14.94 -29.36 4.30
CA SER A 341 16.35 -29.24 3.88
C SER A 341 17.32 -29.78 4.92
N SER A 342 17.07 -29.57 6.21
CA SER A 342 17.92 -30.08 7.30
C SER A 342 17.85 -31.61 7.39
N VAL A 343 16.69 -32.21 7.08
CA VAL A 343 16.54 -33.68 7.00
C VAL A 343 17.28 -34.26 5.80
N ILE A 344 17.11 -33.64 4.63
CA ILE A 344 17.67 -34.12 3.35
C ILE A 344 19.19 -34.04 3.35
N TYR A 345 19.75 -32.91 3.77
CA TYR A 345 21.18 -32.61 3.64
C TYR A 345 21.96 -32.73 4.96
N LYS A 346 21.29 -33.03 6.09
CA LYS A 346 21.89 -33.16 7.43
C LYS A 346 22.74 -31.95 7.82
N GLY A 347 22.26 -30.75 7.48
CA GLY A 347 22.90 -29.47 7.78
C GLY A 347 21.91 -28.44 8.32
N ASP A 348 22.36 -27.19 8.39
CA ASP A 348 21.50 -26.08 8.83
C ASP A 348 20.31 -25.89 7.86
N PRO A 349 19.13 -25.50 8.38
CA PRO A 349 17.97 -25.25 7.53
C PRO A 349 18.23 -24.16 6.50
N VAL A 350 17.89 -24.43 5.24
CA VAL A 350 17.99 -23.46 4.15
C VAL A 350 16.77 -22.54 4.19
N TRP A 351 17.00 -21.23 4.36
CA TRP A 351 15.93 -20.24 4.47
C TRP A 351 15.39 -19.76 3.12
N ASN A 352 16.26 -19.67 2.10
CA ASN A 352 15.86 -19.29 0.74
C ASN A 352 15.37 -20.54 -0.01
N PRO A 353 14.08 -20.60 -0.40
CA PRO A 353 13.52 -21.75 -1.10
C PRO A 353 14.15 -21.96 -2.49
N LEU A 354 14.68 -20.90 -3.12
CA LEU A 354 15.35 -21.00 -4.41
C LEU A 354 16.74 -21.63 -4.28
N ASP A 355 17.46 -21.36 -3.20
CA ASP A 355 18.72 -22.04 -2.90
C ASP A 355 18.49 -23.55 -2.73
N LEU A 356 17.45 -23.95 -1.99
CA LEU A 356 17.10 -25.35 -1.82
C LEU A 356 16.72 -26.02 -3.16
N LEU A 357 15.96 -25.32 -4.01
CA LEU A 357 15.65 -25.82 -5.35
C LEU A 357 16.91 -25.93 -6.23
N GLY A 358 17.88 -25.03 -6.05
CA GLY A 358 19.21 -25.13 -6.66
C GLY A 358 20.01 -26.33 -6.16
N MET A 359 19.94 -26.67 -4.87
CA MET A 359 20.55 -27.89 -4.34
C MET A 359 19.89 -29.17 -4.92
N PHE A 360 18.61 -29.10 -5.28
CA PHE A 360 17.93 -30.22 -5.97
C PHE A 360 18.40 -30.39 -7.41
N LEU A 361 18.97 -29.33 -8.02
CA LEU A 361 19.51 -29.36 -9.37
C LEU A 361 20.84 -30.11 -9.44
N GLU A 362 21.57 -30.20 -8.34
CA GLU A 362 22.86 -30.91 -8.28
C GLU A 362 22.68 -32.41 -8.49
N GLY A 363 23.26 -32.93 -9.57
CA GLY A 363 23.11 -34.34 -9.95
C GLY A 363 21.71 -34.70 -10.48
N ALA A 364 20.88 -33.72 -10.83
CA ALA A 364 19.52 -33.93 -11.31
C ALA A 364 19.48 -34.61 -12.70
N SER A 365 18.58 -35.59 -12.86
CA SER A 365 18.24 -36.17 -14.16
C SER A 365 17.53 -35.16 -15.07
N SER A 366 17.43 -35.46 -16.37
CA SER A 366 16.71 -34.60 -17.33
C SER A 366 15.25 -34.32 -16.92
N GLY A 367 14.56 -35.32 -16.36
CA GLY A 367 13.19 -35.15 -15.85
C GLY A 367 13.12 -34.25 -14.61
N GLN A 368 14.07 -34.38 -13.69
CA GLN A 368 14.14 -33.52 -12.50
C GLN A 368 14.46 -32.07 -12.87
N ARG A 369 15.37 -31.87 -13.84
CA ARG A 369 15.71 -30.56 -14.39
C ARG A 369 14.49 -29.88 -15.01
N PHE A 370 13.69 -30.63 -15.78
CA PHE A 370 12.41 -30.13 -16.30
C PHE A 370 11.46 -29.71 -15.17
N GLY A 371 11.32 -30.53 -14.12
CA GLY A 371 10.52 -30.18 -12.94
C GLY A 371 10.98 -28.89 -12.27
N ILE A 372 12.29 -28.70 -12.10
CA ILE A 372 12.88 -27.48 -11.54
C ILE A 372 12.58 -26.26 -12.41
N PHE A 373 12.69 -26.38 -13.74
CA PHE A 373 12.35 -25.30 -14.67
C PHE A 373 10.88 -24.86 -14.52
N ILE A 374 9.95 -25.83 -14.44
CA ILE A 374 8.52 -25.56 -14.30
C ILE A 374 8.24 -24.86 -12.96
N ILE A 375 8.79 -25.37 -11.85
CA ILE A 375 8.63 -24.76 -10.52
C ILE A 375 9.22 -23.34 -10.51
N ALA A 376 10.45 -23.16 -10.98
CA ALA A 376 11.13 -21.87 -11.04
C ALA A 376 10.36 -20.86 -11.92
N THR A 377 9.75 -21.29 -13.02
CA THR A 377 8.87 -20.44 -13.83
C THR A 377 7.65 -19.98 -13.04
N GLY A 378 7.07 -20.85 -12.21
CA GLY A 378 5.90 -20.51 -11.38
C GLY A 378 6.22 -19.50 -10.29
N PHE A 379 7.43 -19.61 -9.72
CA PHE A 379 7.99 -18.66 -8.77
C PHE A 379 8.38 -17.34 -9.43
N ALA A 380 8.98 -17.35 -10.62
CA ALA A 380 9.24 -16.13 -11.39
C ALA A 380 7.94 -15.37 -11.71
N LEU A 381 6.87 -16.08 -12.09
CA LEU A 381 5.56 -15.47 -12.33
C LEU A 381 4.92 -14.92 -11.04
N ALA A 382 5.05 -15.64 -9.93
CA ALA A 382 4.62 -15.18 -8.61
C ALA A 382 5.32 -13.85 -8.28
N GLN A 383 6.62 -13.83 -8.52
CA GLN A 383 7.47 -12.72 -8.21
C GLN A 383 7.17 -11.48 -9.06
N LEU A 384 6.96 -11.68 -10.36
CA LEU A 384 6.58 -10.64 -11.30
C LEU A 384 5.25 -10.00 -10.91
N GLY A 385 4.22 -10.81 -10.66
CA GLY A 385 2.89 -10.28 -10.36
C GLY A 385 2.84 -9.51 -9.03
N THR A 386 3.44 -10.05 -7.96
CA THR A 386 3.53 -9.33 -6.68
C THR A 386 4.32 -8.04 -6.81
N ASN A 387 5.41 -8.05 -7.59
CA ASN A 387 6.23 -6.86 -7.76
C ASN A 387 5.50 -5.73 -8.50
N ILE A 388 4.63 -6.08 -9.45
CA ILE A 388 3.79 -5.10 -10.13
C ILE A 388 2.71 -4.55 -9.19
N SER A 389 1.94 -5.42 -8.53
CA SER A 389 0.80 -4.99 -7.70
C SER A 389 1.22 -4.20 -6.47
N ALA A 390 2.20 -4.70 -5.71
CA ALA A 390 2.54 -4.16 -4.40
C ALA A 390 3.53 -2.98 -4.47
N ASN A 391 4.43 -2.98 -5.46
CA ASN A 391 5.58 -2.09 -5.48
C ASN A 391 5.53 -1.06 -6.60
N SER A 392 5.55 -1.47 -7.88
CA SER A 392 5.70 -0.51 -8.98
C SER A 392 4.46 0.35 -9.20
N VAL A 393 3.25 -0.19 -9.01
CA VAL A 393 1.98 0.56 -9.10
C VAL A 393 1.82 1.50 -7.92
N SER A 394 2.14 1.04 -6.70
CA SER A 394 2.12 1.87 -5.49
C SER A 394 3.11 3.04 -5.61
N ALA A 395 4.37 2.75 -6.00
CA ALA A 395 5.38 3.77 -6.26
C ALA A 395 4.90 4.77 -7.33
N GLY A 396 4.27 4.27 -8.40
CA GLY A 396 3.73 5.12 -9.47
C GLY A 396 2.61 6.06 -8.98
N THR A 397 1.74 5.57 -8.10
CA THR A 397 0.66 6.36 -7.50
C THR A 397 1.21 7.45 -6.60
N ASP A 398 2.13 7.10 -5.69
CA ASP A 398 2.76 8.04 -4.78
C ASP A 398 3.61 9.11 -5.50
N LEU A 399 4.41 8.69 -6.49
CA LEU A 399 5.21 9.60 -7.32
C LEU A 399 4.34 10.57 -8.12
N THR A 400 3.17 10.12 -8.58
CA THR A 400 2.19 11.01 -9.23
C THR A 400 1.68 12.05 -8.25
N ALA A 401 1.49 11.73 -6.97
CA ALA A 401 1.08 12.71 -5.96
C ALA A 401 2.20 13.72 -5.60
N LEU A 402 3.47 13.32 -5.68
CA LEU A 402 4.62 14.19 -5.42
C LEU A 402 4.89 15.16 -6.57
N MET A 403 4.82 14.67 -7.82
CA MET A 403 5.14 15.44 -9.02
C MET A 403 4.07 15.24 -10.10
N PRO A 404 2.80 15.63 -9.86
CA PRO A 404 1.66 15.33 -10.75
C PRO A 404 1.84 15.91 -12.15
N ARG A 405 2.60 17.00 -12.28
CA ARG A 405 2.94 17.63 -13.55
C ARG A 405 3.82 16.77 -14.46
N TYR A 406 4.70 15.94 -13.87
CA TYR A 406 5.77 15.26 -14.60
C TYR A 406 5.57 13.75 -14.68
N LEU A 407 4.95 13.19 -13.63
CA LEU A 407 4.81 11.75 -13.43
C LEU A 407 3.35 11.35 -13.57
N ASN A 408 3.16 10.21 -14.23
CA ASN A 408 1.93 9.43 -14.17
C ASN A 408 2.32 8.05 -13.64
N ILE A 409 1.33 7.21 -13.32
CA ILE A 409 1.57 5.89 -12.74
C ILE A 409 2.60 5.09 -13.56
N ARG A 410 2.48 5.06 -14.91
CA ARG A 410 3.42 4.32 -15.77
C ARG A 410 4.85 4.87 -15.67
N ARG A 411 5.03 6.19 -15.79
CA ARG A 411 6.34 6.84 -15.67
C ARG A 411 6.96 6.60 -14.30
N GLY A 412 6.15 6.70 -13.24
CA GLY A 412 6.59 6.41 -11.88
C GLY A 412 6.99 4.94 -11.70
N SER A 413 6.26 3.99 -12.28
CA SER A 413 6.62 2.57 -12.26
C SER A 413 7.97 2.29 -12.98
N TYR A 414 8.26 2.97 -14.09
CA TYR A 414 9.57 2.85 -14.75
C TYR A 414 10.71 3.48 -13.96
N ILE A 415 10.49 4.61 -13.28
CA ILE A 415 11.47 5.19 -12.37
C ILE A 415 11.75 4.22 -11.22
N CYS A 416 10.69 3.63 -10.64
CA CYS A 416 10.81 2.60 -9.62
C CYS A 416 11.67 1.42 -10.10
N ALA A 417 11.42 0.94 -11.32
CA ALA A 417 12.21 -0.14 -11.91
C ALA A 417 13.68 0.23 -12.15
N ALA A 418 13.96 1.44 -12.65
CA ALA A 418 15.32 1.90 -12.91
C ALA A 418 16.14 2.06 -11.62
N ILE A 419 15.56 2.66 -10.58
CA ILE A 419 16.23 2.82 -9.28
C ILE A 419 16.35 1.47 -8.55
N GLY A 420 15.34 0.60 -8.67
CA GLY A 420 15.38 -0.77 -8.17
C GLY A 420 16.53 -1.61 -8.74
N LEU A 421 16.88 -1.38 -10.02
CA LEU A 421 18.07 -1.97 -10.64
C LEU A 421 19.37 -1.37 -10.07
N ALA A 422 19.43 -0.04 -9.98
CA ALA A 422 20.65 0.69 -9.62
C ALA A 422 21.06 0.57 -8.14
N MET A 423 20.15 0.19 -7.25
CA MET A 423 20.40 0.14 -5.80
C MET A 423 21.13 -1.12 -5.31
N CYS A 424 21.47 -2.05 -6.20
CA CYS A 424 22.16 -3.30 -5.85
C CYS A 424 21.42 -4.13 -4.76
N PRO A 425 20.19 -4.60 -5.05
CA PRO A 425 19.31 -5.21 -4.04
C PRO A 425 19.84 -6.51 -3.41
N TRP A 426 20.79 -7.19 -4.04
CA TRP A 426 21.42 -8.41 -3.51
C TRP A 426 22.10 -8.21 -2.15
N ASN A 427 22.60 -7.01 -1.88
CA ASN A 427 23.21 -6.67 -0.58
C ASN A 427 22.21 -6.74 0.59
N LEU A 428 20.90 -6.75 0.31
CA LEU A 428 19.84 -6.82 1.30
C LEU A 428 19.39 -8.25 1.62
N VAL A 429 19.77 -9.23 0.79
CA VAL A 429 19.31 -10.63 0.88
C VAL A 429 20.44 -11.64 1.06
N VAL A 430 21.66 -11.20 1.39
CA VAL A 430 22.82 -12.10 1.55
C VAL A 430 22.59 -13.11 2.68
N THR A 431 21.94 -12.69 3.78
CA THR A 431 21.64 -13.56 4.93
C THR A 431 20.24 -13.29 5.48
N SER A 432 19.65 -14.28 6.14
CA SER A 432 18.37 -14.15 6.85
C SER A 432 18.40 -13.04 7.91
N ASN A 433 19.52 -12.87 8.61
CA ASN A 433 19.72 -11.82 9.61
C ASN A 433 19.76 -10.42 8.99
N GLN A 434 20.48 -10.22 7.88
CA GLN A 434 20.50 -8.93 7.20
C GLN A 434 19.12 -8.59 6.62
N PHE A 435 18.44 -9.58 6.04
CA PHE A 435 17.09 -9.42 5.52
C PHE A 435 16.09 -8.99 6.61
N THR A 436 16.07 -9.69 7.75
CA THR A 436 15.18 -9.34 8.88
C THR A 436 15.54 -8.01 9.55
N THR A 437 16.84 -7.67 9.60
CA THR A 437 17.31 -6.38 10.12
C THR A 437 16.86 -5.23 9.23
N TYR A 438 16.94 -5.39 7.91
CA TYR A 438 16.41 -4.45 6.92
C TYR A 438 14.91 -4.19 7.13
N LEU A 439 14.11 -5.26 7.24
CA LEU A 439 12.65 -5.13 7.47
C LEU A 439 12.35 -4.35 8.75
N SER A 440 13.09 -4.65 9.81
CA SER A 440 12.93 -3.99 11.11
C SER A 440 13.35 -2.52 11.08
N ALA A 441 14.46 -2.20 10.41
CA ALA A 441 14.99 -0.85 10.30
C ALA A 441 14.01 0.13 9.65
N TYR A 442 13.31 -0.34 8.63
CA TYR A 442 12.37 0.47 7.87
C TYR A 442 10.98 0.55 8.51
N SER A 443 10.57 -0.53 9.17
CA SER A 443 9.37 -0.57 10.01
C SER A 443 9.35 0.53 11.07
N LEU A 444 10.52 0.98 11.53
CA LEU A 444 10.67 2.13 12.44
C LEU A 444 10.01 3.41 11.91
N PHE A 445 10.33 3.79 10.66
CA PHE A 445 9.84 5.03 10.08
C PHE A 445 8.36 4.92 9.74
N LEU A 446 7.96 3.78 9.18
CA LEU A 446 6.59 3.54 8.72
C LEU A 446 5.60 3.42 9.89
N SER A 447 5.99 2.73 10.97
CA SER A 447 5.16 2.62 12.19
C SER A 447 4.89 3.98 12.84
N ALA A 448 5.88 4.87 12.87
CA ALA A 448 5.71 6.22 13.41
C ALA A 448 4.76 7.08 12.56
N ILE A 449 4.77 6.91 11.23
CA ILE A 449 3.80 7.59 10.35
C ILE A 449 2.40 6.99 10.55
N ALA A 450 2.30 5.66 10.57
CA ALA A 450 1.04 4.96 10.78
C ALA A 450 0.39 5.33 12.12
N GLY A 451 1.17 5.46 13.20
CA GLY A 451 0.68 5.88 14.51
C GLY A 451 0.05 7.28 14.51
N VAL A 452 0.70 8.25 13.86
CA VAL A 452 0.13 9.60 13.68
C VAL A 452 -1.15 9.55 12.85
N MET A 453 -1.13 8.86 11.71
CA MET A 453 -2.26 8.78 10.77
C MET A 453 -3.49 8.11 11.40
N ILE A 454 -3.29 6.98 12.09
CA ILE A 454 -4.37 6.24 12.76
C ILE A 454 -4.92 7.08 13.92
N CYS A 455 -4.06 7.70 14.72
CA CYS A 455 -4.48 8.54 15.83
C CYS A 455 -5.30 9.76 15.35
N ASP A 456 -4.83 10.42 14.29
CA ASP A 456 -5.49 11.59 13.71
C ASP A 456 -6.90 11.24 13.25
N TYR A 457 -7.07 10.15 12.49
CA TYR A 457 -8.37 9.73 11.99
C TYR A 457 -9.31 9.27 13.10
N TYR A 458 -8.89 8.30 13.93
CA TYR A 458 -9.80 7.62 14.86
C TYR A 458 -10.04 8.39 16.15
N ILE A 459 -9.03 9.08 16.69
CA ILE A 459 -9.07 9.66 18.03
C ILE A 459 -9.28 11.17 17.97
N VAL A 460 -8.50 11.89 17.15
CA VAL A 460 -8.52 13.35 17.11
C VAL A 460 -9.70 13.86 16.28
N ARG A 461 -9.85 13.35 15.05
CA ARG A 461 -10.91 13.77 14.12
C ARG A 461 -12.19 12.95 14.23
N LYS A 462 -12.12 11.77 14.85
CA LYS A 462 -13.24 10.83 15.03
C LYS A 462 -13.94 10.52 13.71
N GLY A 463 -13.15 10.20 12.69
CA GLY A 463 -13.63 9.84 11.36
C GLY A 463 -13.96 11.02 10.45
N TYR A 464 -13.93 12.28 10.91
CA TYR A 464 -14.27 13.43 10.07
C TYR A 464 -13.09 13.92 9.22
N LEU A 465 -13.30 14.01 7.90
CA LEU A 465 -12.37 14.62 6.95
C LEU A 465 -13.13 15.52 5.97
N ASP A 466 -12.72 16.78 5.87
CA ASP A 466 -13.12 17.67 4.76
C ASP A 466 -12.29 17.33 3.51
N ILE A 467 -12.90 16.65 2.55
CA ILE A 467 -12.21 16.22 1.32
C ILE A 467 -11.80 17.38 0.44
N LYS A 468 -12.62 18.44 0.32
CA LYS A 468 -12.30 19.58 -0.55
C LYS A 468 -11.06 20.31 -0.04
N ALA A 469 -10.94 20.46 1.27
CA ALA A 469 -9.77 21.09 1.87
C ALA A 469 -8.47 20.28 1.72
N LEU A 470 -8.53 18.94 1.57
CA LEU A 470 -7.33 18.11 1.34
C LEU A 470 -6.66 18.36 -0.02
N TYR A 471 -7.38 18.98 -0.95
CA TYR A 471 -6.90 19.36 -2.28
C TYR A 471 -6.58 20.85 -2.40
N SER A 472 -6.70 21.61 -1.32
CA SER A 472 -6.48 23.05 -1.34
C SER A 472 -5.19 23.45 -0.63
N GLY A 473 -4.34 24.20 -1.34
CA GLY A 473 -3.12 24.81 -0.80
C GLY A 473 -3.33 26.20 -0.21
N ARG A 474 -4.59 26.64 0.02
CA ARG A 474 -4.88 27.96 0.57
C ARG A 474 -4.51 28.04 2.04
N LYS A 475 -3.93 29.17 2.45
CA LYS A 475 -3.50 29.42 3.84
C LYS A 475 -4.63 29.38 4.86
N THR A 476 -5.86 29.62 4.42
CA THR A 476 -7.08 29.65 5.22
C THR A 476 -7.67 28.28 5.49
N ASP A 477 -7.24 27.25 4.75
CA ASP A 477 -7.90 25.95 4.75
C ASP A 477 -7.29 25.06 5.86
N PRO A 478 -8.08 24.16 6.47
CA PRO A 478 -7.76 23.52 7.75
C PRO A 478 -6.46 22.70 7.76
N TYR A 479 -6.06 22.13 6.62
CA TYR A 479 -4.86 21.28 6.52
C TYR A 479 -3.59 22.04 6.11
N TYR A 480 -3.66 23.37 5.98
CA TYR A 480 -2.47 24.17 5.68
C TYR A 480 -1.53 24.29 6.88
N TYR A 481 -2.05 24.28 8.11
CA TYR A 481 -1.24 24.41 9.33
C TYR A 481 -0.22 25.57 9.28
N THR A 482 0.99 25.37 9.81
CA THR A 482 2.06 26.36 9.82
C THR A 482 2.92 26.17 8.58
N LEU A 483 2.80 27.08 7.61
CA LEU A 483 3.54 27.04 6.34
C LEU A 483 3.33 25.76 5.50
N GLY A 484 2.21 25.04 5.69
CA GLY A 484 1.95 23.74 5.05
C GLY A 484 2.32 22.52 5.89
N PHE A 485 2.85 22.71 7.10
CA PHE A 485 3.40 21.64 7.94
C PHE A 485 2.69 21.58 9.30
N SER A 486 2.30 20.38 9.70
CA SER A 486 1.83 20.11 11.06
C SER A 486 3.01 19.81 11.98
N TRP A 487 3.47 20.81 12.73
CA TRP A 487 4.57 20.61 13.69
C TRP A 487 4.24 19.54 14.74
N ARG A 488 2.95 19.35 15.10
CA ARG A 488 2.50 18.30 16.02
C ARG A 488 2.75 16.91 15.44
N ALA A 489 2.43 16.70 14.16
CA ALA A 489 2.65 15.44 13.48
C ALA A 489 4.14 15.10 13.37
N TYR A 490 4.98 16.08 13.03
CA TYR A 490 6.43 15.87 12.96
C TYR A 490 7.06 15.61 14.34
N ALA A 491 6.66 16.35 15.39
CA ALA A 491 7.14 16.10 16.74
C ALA A 491 6.77 14.68 17.22
N ALA A 492 5.52 14.26 16.97
CA ALA A 492 5.05 12.92 17.25
C ALA A 492 5.78 11.82 16.46
N TYR A 493 5.98 12.05 15.17
CA TYR A 493 6.76 11.16 14.30
C TYR A 493 8.19 10.98 14.81
N PHE A 494 8.89 12.07 15.14
CA PHE A 494 10.25 11.99 15.69
C PHE A 494 10.27 11.29 17.06
N ALA A 495 9.29 11.53 17.93
CA ALA A 495 9.19 10.80 19.20
C ALA A 495 9.08 9.28 18.99
N GLY A 496 8.27 8.84 18.01
CA GLY A 496 8.15 7.42 17.63
C GLY A 496 9.42 6.81 17.05
N ILE A 497 10.27 7.61 16.39
CA ILE A 497 11.58 7.15 15.89
C ILE A 497 12.60 7.07 17.02
N LEU A 498 12.69 8.13 17.83
CA LEU A 498 13.74 8.29 18.84
C LEU A 498 13.73 7.19 19.90
N ILE A 499 12.56 6.65 20.23
CA ILE A 499 12.45 5.55 21.21
C ILE A 499 13.16 4.27 20.76
N ASN A 500 13.31 4.05 19.45
CA ASN A 500 13.85 2.83 18.87
C ASN A 500 15.27 3.01 18.28
N ILE A 501 15.74 4.25 18.09
CA ILE A 501 16.99 4.54 17.38
C ILE A 501 18.23 3.95 18.07
N VAL A 502 18.22 3.90 19.40
CA VAL A 502 19.30 3.31 20.20
C VAL A 502 19.35 1.79 20.00
N GLY A 503 18.20 1.12 20.01
CA GLY A 503 18.17 -0.33 19.75
C GLY A 503 18.51 -0.67 18.29
N PHE A 504 18.14 0.20 17.33
CA PHE A 504 18.56 0.08 15.94
C PHE A 504 20.09 0.13 15.78
N ALA A 505 20.76 1.06 16.49
CA ALA A 505 22.23 1.11 16.52
C ALA A 505 22.82 -0.23 17.03
N GLY A 506 22.15 -0.87 17.99
CA GLY A 506 22.47 -2.23 18.44
C GLY A 506 22.38 -3.28 17.34
N ALA A 507 21.28 -3.28 16.58
CA ALA A 507 21.05 -4.24 15.50
C ALA A 507 22.08 -4.14 14.36
N VAL A 508 22.70 -2.97 14.17
CA VAL A 508 23.78 -2.76 13.18
C VAL A 508 25.19 -2.96 13.74
N GLY A 509 25.31 -3.52 14.95
CA GLY A 509 26.60 -3.94 15.53
C GLY A 509 27.26 -2.93 16.46
N ARG A 510 26.53 -1.97 17.02
CA ARG A 510 27.04 -1.11 18.11
C ARG A 510 26.66 -1.69 19.48
N ASP A 511 27.53 -1.48 20.47
CA ASP A 511 27.19 -1.81 21.84
C ASP A 511 26.16 -0.82 22.38
N VAL A 512 25.01 -1.34 22.80
CA VAL A 512 23.89 -0.54 23.33
C VAL A 512 23.25 -1.23 24.53
N PRO A 513 22.59 -0.49 25.44
CA PRO A 513 21.92 -1.09 26.59
C PRO A 513 20.89 -2.14 26.18
N VAL A 514 20.84 -3.26 26.91
CA VAL A 514 19.92 -4.39 26.63
C VAL A 514 18.46 -3.94 26.57
N GLY A 515 18.06 -2.98 27.42
CA GLY A 515 16.71 -2.42 27.40
C GLY A 515 16.35 -1.77 26.05
N ALA A 516 17.30 -1.07 25.41
CA ALA A 516 17.08 -0.47 24.09
C ALA A 516 16.92 -1.54 23.00
N GLN A 517 17.64 -2.66 23.11
CA GLN A 517 17.48 -3.80 22.20
C GLN A 517 16.09 -4.43 22.33
N TYR A 518 15.59 -4.59 23.56
CA TYR A 518 14.24 -5.11 23.79
C TYR A 518 13.13 -4.20 23.26
N ILE A 519 13.27 -2.89 23.41
CA ILE A 519 12.35 -1.92 22.81
C ILE A 519 12.36 -2.04 21.28
N TYR A 520 13.55 -2.16 20.67
CA TYR A 520 13.67 -2.33 19.23
C TYR A 520 13.13 -3.66 18.71
N ASN A 521 13.19 -4.73 19.52
CA ASN A 521 12.58 -6.01 19.16
C ASN A 521 11.05 -5.95 19.01
N ILE A 522 10.40 -4.88 19.50
CA ILE A 522 8.97 -4.59 19.33
C ILE A 522 8.74 -3.24 18.61
N ASN A 523 9.69 -2.84 17.75
CA ASN A 523 9.78 -1.50 17.17
C ASN A 523 8.48 -0.98 16.53
N TYR A 524 7.69 -1.86 15.91
CA TYR A 524 6.49 -1.44 15.21
C TYR A 524 5.42 -0.93 16.19
N PHE A 525 5.23 -1.65 17.30
CA PHE A 525 4.28 -1.25 18.33
C PHE A 525 4.73 0.01 19.06
N THR A 526 6.00 0.08 19.46
CA THR A 526 6.54 1.26 20.15
C THR A 526 6.48 2.48 19.23
N GLY A 527 6.78 2.33 17.94
CA GLY A 527 6.65 3.38 16.94
C GLY A 527 5.22 3.90 16.82
N VAL A 528 4.23 3.01 16.63
CA VAL A 528 2.80 3.38 16.54
C VAL A 528 2.30 4.03 17.83
N LEU A 529 2.57 3.42 18.99
CA LEU A 529 2.02 3.86 20.27
C LEU A 529 2.62 5.17 20.74
N VAL A 530 3.95 5.33 20.62
CA VAL A 530 4.63 6.57 21.06
C VAL A 530 4.28 7.72 20.13
N SER A 531 4.28 7.52 18.81
CA SER A 531 3.90 8.58 17.87
C SER A 531 2.43 8.95 17.99
N GLY A 532 1.52 7.96 18.02
CA GLY A 532 0.08 8.21 18.20
C GLY A 532 -0.23 8.89 19.53
N GLY A 533 0.35 8.40 20.63
CA GLY A 533 0.19 9.00 21.96
C GLY A 533 0.71 10.44 22.04
N THR A 534 1.89 10.70 21.47
CA THR A 534 2.45 12.06 21.41
C THR A 534 1.58 12.98 20.57
N TYR A 535 1.10 12.52 19.41
CA TYR A 535 0.21 13.30 18.55
C TYR A 535 -1.10 13.65 19.26
N TRP A 536 -1.70 12.68 19.95
CA TRP A 536 -2.90 12.88 20.75
C TRP A 536 -2.69 13.93 21.85
N ILE A 537 -1.60 13.83 22.62
CA ILE A 537 -1.28 14.80 23.67
C ILE A 537 -1.10 16.21 23.07
N LEU A 538 -0.31 16.33 22.01
CA LEU A 538 -0.04 17.62 21.37
C LEU A 538 -1.29 18.26 20.76
N THR A 539 -2.17 17.48 20.16
CA THR A 539 -3.44 17.98 19.60
C THR A 539 -4.48 18.30 20.67
N ARG A 540 -4.38 17.71 21.86
CA ARG A 540 -5.17 18.12 23.04
C ARG A 540 -4.71 19.45 23.64
N ILE A 541 -3.40 19.66 23.73
CA ILE A 541 -2.83 20.91 24.27
C ILE A 541 -2.94 22.03 23.23
N PHE A 542 -2.70 21.72 21.96
CA PHE A 542 -2.73 22.66 20.84
C PHE A 542 -3.70 22.17 19.76
N PRO A 543 -5.02 22.43 19.91
CA PRO A 543 -6.06 21.97 19.00
C PRO A 543 -5.78 22.28 17.52
N ILE A 544 -6.29 21.40 16.66
CA ILE A 544 -6.20 21.50 15.20
C ILE A 544 -7.61 21.68 14.61
N PRO A 545 -7.75 22.33 13.43
CA PRO A 545 -9.06 22.52 12.80
C PRO A 545 -9.56 21.24 12.09
N ALA A 546 -10.82 21.29 11.63
CA ALA A 546 -11.52 20.18 10.96
C ALA A 546 -11.59 18.90 11.80
N THR A 547 -12.02 19.03 13.05
CA THR A 547 -12.27 17.92 13.99
C THR A 547 -13.75 17.83 14.33
N SER A 548 -14.19 16.65 14.79
CA SER A 548 -15.56 16.42 15.25
C SER A 548 -15.60 16.00 16.73
N ASP A 549 -16.63 16.43 17.46
CA ASP A 549 -16.84 16.03 18.86
C ASP A 549 -17.38 14.60 19.00
N ARG A 550 -18.03 14.08 17.95
CA ARG A 550 -18.55 12.71 17.87
C ARG A 550 -18.00 12.00 16.63
N TRP A 551 -18.14 10.68 16.58
CA TRP A 551 -17.82 9.93 15.35
C TRP A 551 -18.64 10.50 14.17
N ASN A 552 -17.96 10.93 13.12
CA ASN A 552 -18.59 11.60 11.98
C ASN A 552 -17.83 11.30 10.68
N GLU A 553 -18.07 10.12 10.12
CA GLU A 553 -17.66 9.79 8.76
C GLU A 553 -18.70 10.36 7.80
N VAL A 554 -18.28 11.25 6.89
CA VAL A 554 -19.18 11.86 5.89
C VAL A 554 -19.12 11.04 4.62
N ASP A 555 -20.25 10.51 4.17
CA ASP A 555 -20.32 9.85 2.87
C ASP A 555 -20.17 10.90 1.76
N ILE A 556 -19.27 10.66 0.82
CA ILE A 556 -19.02 11.60 -0.29
C ILE A 556 -20.25 11.67 -1.20
N ASP A 557 -21.03 10.59 -1.27
CA ASP A 557 -22.24 10.53 -2.08
C ASP A 557 -23.34 11.46 -1.51
N ASP A 558 -23.35 11.73 -0.20
CA ASP A 558 -24.26 12.69 0.45
C ASP A 558 -23.86 14.16 0.16
N ILE A 559 -22.59 14.42 -0.22
CA ILE A 559 -22.09 15.78 -0.51
C ILE A 559 -22.50 16.25 -1.91
N GLU A 560 -22.66 15.33 -2.88
CA GLU A 560 -23.18 15.67 -4.21
C GLU A 560 -24.66 16.08 -4.16
N GLU A 561 -25.45 15.52 -3.24
CA GLU A 561 -26.87 15.86 -3.09
C GLU A 561 -27.10 17.29 -2.53
N TYR A 562 -26.11 17.85 -1.81
CA TYR A 562 -26.12 19.23 -1.28
C TYR A 562 -25.43 20.27 -2.20
N GLY A 563 -25.09 19.90 -3.44
CA GLY A 563 -24.19 20.66 -4.31
C GLY A 563 -24.79 21.24 -5.60
N VAL A 564 -26.02 21.76 -5.60
CA VAL A 564 -26.53 22.60 -6.72
C VAL A 564 -27.26 23.85 -6.19
N ALA A 565 -26.54 24.72 -5.48
CA ALA A 565 -27.02 26.07 -5.14
C ALA A 565 -26.05 27.17 -5.58
N TYR A 566 -25.22 26.91 -6.60
CA TYR A 566 -24.47 27.94 -7.32
C TYR A 566 -24.90 27.91 -8.79
N GLY A 567 -25.97 28.64 -9.08
CA GLY A 567 -26.57 28.71 -10.41
C GLY A 567 -27.68 29.75 -10.55
N GLN A 568 -27.66 30.83 -9.76
CA GLN A 568 -28.48 32.01 -10.03
C GLN A 568 -27.55 33.09 -10.60
N PRO A 569 -27.62 33.40 -11.91
CA PRO A 569 -26.91 34.54 -12.46
C PRO A 569 -27.51 35.83 -11.90
N VAL A 570 -26.64 36.77 -11.51
CA VAL A 570 -27.05 38.15 -11.27
C VAL A 570 -27.41 38.74 -12.63
N SER A 571 -28.70 38.87 -12.93
CA SER A 571 -29.18 39.69 -14.03
C SER A 571 -29.43 41.10 -13.48
N ASP A 572 -28.68 42.06 -13.99
CA ASP A 572 -29.03 43.47 -13.91
C ASP A 572 -30.32 43.69 -14.71
N GLU A 573 -31.46 43.84 -14.04
CA GLU A 573 -32.64 44.53 -14.59
C GLU A 573 -33.56 44.99 -13.44
N GLU A 574 -34.17 46.15 -13.67
CA GLU A 574 -34.79 47.04 -12.71
C GLU A 574 -36.04 46.50 -11.98
N ASN A 575 -36.15 46.86 -10.71
CA ASN A 575 -37.36 47.39 -10.05
C ASN A 575 -38.66 46.56 -10.11
N THR A 576 -38.91 45.70 -9.11
CA THR A 576 -40.24 45.51 -8.50
C THR A 576 -40.09 45.02 -7.05
N GLY A 577 -40.91 45.54 -6.13
CA GLY A 577 -40.76 45.36 -4.68
C GLY A 577 -41.51 44.15 -4.07
N TYR A 578 -41.15 43.88 -2.79
CA TYR A 578 -41.80 42.98 -1.81
C TYR A 578 -41.79 41.46 -2.17
N ASP A 579 -41.58 40.49 -1.29
CA ASP A 579 -42.04 40.33 0.09
C ASP A 579 -41.18 39.28 0.85
N ARG A 580 -41.08 39.41 2.18
CA ARG A 580 -40.21 38.63 3.07
C ARG A 580 -41.06 37.67 3.90
N ARG A 581 -41.45 36.51 3.35
CA ARG A 581 -42.08 35.41 4.11
C ARG A 581 -41.81 34.05 3.48
N SER A 582 -41.05 33.19 4.17
CA SER A 582 -41.32 31.73 4.29
C SER A 582 -40.17 30.98 4.98
N ILE A 583 -39.88 31.25 6.27
CA ILE A 583 -39.14 30.30 7.13
C ILE A 583 -39.73 30.39 8.55
N THR A 584 -40.98 29.96 8.73
CA THR A 584 -41.57 29.80 10.09
C THR A 584 -42.57 28.65 10.25
N ASP A 585 -42.82 27.81 9.25
CA ASP A 585 -43.96 26.87 9.29
C ASP A 585 -43.60 25.39 9.52
N SER A 586 -42.52 25.08 10.25
CA SER A 586 -42.18 23.67 10.55
C SER A 586 -41.87 23.34 12.01
N LEU A 587 -42.38 24.12 12.98
CA LEU A 587 -42.22 23.79 14.41
C LEU A 587 -43.57 23.70 15.16
N PRO A 588 -43.75 22.72 16.07
CA PRO A 588 -44.96 22.61 16.90
C PRO A 588 -45.16 23.79 17.88
N PRO A 589 -46.40 24.07 18.33
CA PRO A 589 -46.77 25.35 18.97
C PRO A 589 -46.18 25.63 20.36
N ASP A 590 -45.60 24.65 21.06
CA ASP A 590 -45.24 24.81 22.48
C ASP A 590 -43.79 25.24 22.75
N GLU A 591 -42.92 25.25 21.73
CA GLU A 591 -41.52 25.70 21.91
C GLU A 591 -41.26 27.15 21.47
N GLN A 592 -42.20 27.82 20.79
CA GLN A 592 -42.03 29.22 20.36
C GLN A 592 -41.97 30.23 21.52
N LYS A 593 -42.43 29.88 22.74
CA LYS A 593 -42.48 30.81 23.87
C LYS A 593 -41.26 30.81 24.81
N LYS A 594 -40.25 29.95 24.61
CA LYS A 594 -39.04 29.93 25.48
C LYS A 594 -37.75 30.46 24.82
N GLY A 595 -37.70 30.65 23.51
CA GLY A 595 -36.46 30.99 22.80
C GLY A 595 -36.08 32.47 22.71
N ILE A 596 -37.00 33.41 22.99
CA ILE A 596 -36.79 34.83 22.64
C ILE A 596 -36.09 35.65 23.75
N ASN A 597 -35.94 35.14 24.97
CA ASN A 597 -35.50 35.97 26.12
C ASN A 597 -34.05 35.79 26.62
N THR A 598 -33.14 35.12 25.90
CA THR A 598 -31.78 34.86 26.45
C THR A 598 -30.58 35.19 25.56
N ALA A 599 -30.75 36.06 24.54
CA ALA A 599 -29.65 36.54 23.70
C ALA A 599 -29.50 38.06 23.76
N THR A 600 -29.41 38.63 24.96
CA THR A 600 -28.82 39.97 25.15
C THR A 600 -28.24 40.08 26.57
N LYS A 601 -26.95 39.77 26.71
CA LYS A 601 -25.98 40.27 27.72
C LYS A 601 -24.85 39.25 27.90
N ARG A 602 -23.67 39.56 27.38
CA ARG A 602 -22.46 39.83 28.18
C ARG A 602 -21.33 40.27 27.24
N VAL A 603 -20.80 41.45 27.57
CA VAL A 603 -19.52 42.03 27.13
C VAL A 603 -18.37 41.19 27.65
#